data_AF-A0A2E7MB77-F1
#
_entry.id   AF-A0A2E7MB77-F1
#
_cell.length_a   1.000
_cell.length_b   1.000
_cell.length_c   1.000
_cell.angle_alpha   90.00
_cell.angle_beta   90.00
_cell.angle_gamma   90.00
#
_symmetry.space_group_name_H-M   'P 1'
#
loop_
_entity.id
_entity.type
_entity.pdbx_description
1 polymer ?
#
loop_
_entity_poly.entity_id
_entity_poly.type
_entity_poly.pdbx_seq_one_letter_code
_entity_poly.pdbx_strand_id
1 'polypeptide(L)'
;MSVEAPQPSIPKPGKVQAIGIMHLVSGILNLLWSVGYILNGLVVGIGTLGLGLICCCPVVLLIPTAILEIISAIKHLKEPPEGLEPQPLVSYLEIACILCCNWITMTVGIVGLVFLQDEEVKAYYRAHGGNI
;
A
#
# COMPACT_ATOMS: atom_id res chain seq x y z
N MET A 1 -30.64 16.89 -22.69
CA MET A 1 -29.79 15.73 -22.36
C MET A 1 -28.45 15.96 -23.02
N SER A 2 -27.48 16.55 -22.33
CA SER A 2 -26.11 16.61 -22.85
C SER A 2 -25.58 15.20 -22.85
N VAL A 3 -25.32 14.68 -24.05
CA VAL A 3 -24.54 13.46 -24.24
C VAL A 3 -23.14 13.81 -23.74
N GLU A 4 -22.81 13.38 -22.53
CA GLU A 4 -21.46 13.47 -21.99
C GLU A 4 -20.58 12.64 -22.93
N ALA A 5 -19.67 13.31 -23.63
CA ALA A 5 -18.77 12.66 -24.58
C ALA A 5 -18.04 11.51 -23.87
N PRO A 6 -17.78 10.37 -24.53
CA PRO A 6 -16.92 9.34 -23.97
C PRO A 6 -15.61 10.01 -23.58
N GLN A 7 -15.32 10.07 -22.29
CA GLN A 7 -14.02 10.54 -21.80
C GLN A 7 -12.95 9.78 -22.57
N PRO A 8 -11.92 10.45 -23.12
CA PRO A 8 -10.90 9.78 -23.91
C PRO A 8 -10.35 8.65 -23.07
N SER A 9 -10.61 7.40 -23.49
CA SER A 9 -10.26 6.21 -22.72
C SER A 9 -8.75 6.04 -22.78
N ILE A 10 -8.01 6.81 -21.98
CA ILE A 10 -6.59 6.59 -21.75
C ILE A 10 -6.48 5.15 -21.24
N PRO A 11 -5.85 4.25 -22.02
CA PRO A 11 -5.68 2.86 -21.60
C PRO A 11 -4.98 2.84 -20.25
N LYS A 12 -5.45 1.99 -19.33
CA LYS A 12 -4.86 1.86 -18.00
C LYS A 12 -3.36 1.53 -18.14
N PRO A 13 -2.45 2.39 -17.64
CA PRO A 13 -1.03 2.12 -17.72
C PRO A 13 -0.70 0.82 -16.97
N GLY A 14 0.15 -0.02 -17.56
CA GLY A 14 0.63 -1.23 -16.88
C GLY A 14 1.29 -0.94 -15.54
N LYS A 15 1.86 0.26 -15.37
CA LYS A 15 2.43 0.76 -14.11
C LYS A 15 1.37 0.94 -13.01
N VAL A 16 0.16 1.40 -13.34
CA VAL A 16 -0.95 1.56 -12.38
C VAL A 16 -1.42 0.19 -11.89
N GLN A 17 -1.51 -0.78 -12.80
CA GLN A 17 -1.82 -2.16 -12.44
C GLN A 17 -0.69 -2.78 -11.61
N ALA A 18 0.57 -2.51 -11.94
CA ALA A 18 1.72 -2.96 -11.17
C ALA A 18 1.69 -2.42 -9.74
N ILE A 19 1.41 -1.12 -9.53
CA ILE A 19 1.22 -0.53 -8.20
C ILE A 19 0.15 -1.32 -7.43
N GLY A 20 -0.99 -1.59 -8.06
CA GLY A 20 -2.07 -2.34 -7.42
C GLY A 20 -1.68 -3.76 -7.00
N ILE A 21 -1.00 -4.51 -7.87
CA ILE A 21 -0.54 -5.87 -7.57
C ILE A 21 0.52 -5.84 -6.46
N MET A 22 1.46 -4.91 -6.53
CA MET A 22 2.54 -4.82 -5.55
C MET A 22 2.01 -4.47 -4.16
N HIS A 23 1.11 -3.50 -4.03
CA HIS A 23 0.44 -3.20 -2.76
C HIS A 23 -0.36 -4.40 -2.25
N LEU A 24 -1.03 -5.17 -3.12
CA LEU A 24 -1.77 -6.36 -2.69
C LEU A 24 -0.84 -7.42 -2.08
N VAL A 25 0.26 -7.72 -2.76
CA VAL A 25 1.26 -8.70 -2.31
C VAL A 25 1.91 -8.24 -1.01
N SER A 26 2.33 -6.97 -0.95
CA SER A 26 2.90 -6.38 0.28
C SER A 26 1.90 -6.43 1.44
N GLY A 27 0.62 -6.14 1.20
CA GLY A 27 -0.39 -6.10 2.26
C GLY A 27 -0.62 -7.47 2.88
N ILE A 28 -0.64 -8.51 2.04
CA ILE A 28 -0.71 -9.90 2.50
C ILE A 28 0.54 -10.26 3.32
N LEU A 29 1.74 -9.90 2.84
CA LEU A 29 2.99 -10.17 3.56
C LEU A 29 3.03 -9.44 4.90
N ASN A 30 2.61 -8.17 4.97
CA ASN A 30 2.52 -7.39 6.19
C ASN A 30 1.55 -8.01 7.21
N LEU A 31 0.40 -8.53 6.76
CA LEU A 31 -0.52 -9.28 7.62
C LEU A 31 0.14 -10.53 8.19
N LEU A 32 0.78 -11.35 7.36
CA LEU A 32 1.48 -12.56 7.81
C LEU A 32 2.60 -12.23 8.81
N TRP A 33 3.36 -11.16 8.53
CA TRP A 33 4.43 -10.70 9.39
C TRP A 33 3.90 -10.17 10.73
N SER A 34 2.77 -9.48 10.72
CA SER A 34 2.11 -8.99 11.93
C SER A 34 1.67 -10.13 12.86
N VAL A 35 1.12 -11.23 12.30
CA VAL A 35 0.78 -12.42 13.07
C VAL A 35 2.03 -13.05 13.68
N GLY A 36 3.11 -13.17 12.92
CA GLY A 36 4.40 -13.65 13.42
C GLY A 36 4.92 -12.84 14.60
N TYR A 37 4.87 -11.50 14.52
CA TYR A 37 5.26 -10.63 15.62
C TYR A 37 4.34 -10.76 16.84
N ILE A 38 3.02 -10.84 16.67
CA ILE A 38 2.07 -11.02 17.79
C ILE A 38 2.37 -12.33 18.54
N LEU A 39 2.58 -13.43 17.82
CA LEU A 39 2.90 -14.73 18.40
C LEU A 39 4.26 -14.69 19.12
N ASN A 40 5.27 -14.10 18.50
CA ASN A 40 6.59 -13.93 19.11
C ASN A 40 6.52 -13.07 20.38
N GLY A 41 5.81 -11.94 20.31
CA GLY A 41 5.57 -11.03 21.43
C GLY A 41 4.82 -11.68 22.58
N LEU A 42 3.89 -12.60 22.31
CA LEU A 42 3.22 -13.38 23.36
C LEU A 42 4.19 -14.35 24.04
N VAL A 43 4.97 -15.12 23.27
CA VAL A 43 5.93 -16.11 23.80
C VAL A 43 7.06 -15.44 24.57
N VAL A 44 7.70 -14.44 23.98
CA VAL A 44 8.80 -13.69 24.60
C VAL A 44 8.27 -12.80 25.72
N GLY A 45 7.09 -12.21 25.56
CA GLY A 45 6.43 -11.39 26.59
C GLY A 45 6.15 -12.16 27.88
N ILE A 46 5.58 -13.36 27.76
CA ILE A 46 5.37 -14.25 28.91
C ILE A 46 6.72 -14.69 29.51
N GLY A 47 7.69 -15.05 28.66
CA GLY A 47 9.01 -15.50 29.09
C GLY A 47 9.88 -14.42 29.75
N THR A 48 9.60 -13.14 29.51
CA THR A 48 10.40 -11.99 30.00
C THR A 48 9.63 -11.08 30.96
N LEU A 49 8.51 -11.56 31.54
CA LEU A 49 7.65 -10.79 32.46
C LEU A 49 7.20 -9.42 31.88
N GLY A 50 6.91 -9.38 30.58
CA GLY A 50 6.36 -8.21 29.90
C GLY A 50 7.38 -7.30 29.21
N LEU A 51 8.69 -7.48 29.41
CA LEU A 51 9.72 -6.68 28.71
C LEU A 51 9.74 -6.97 27.19
N GLY A 52 9.43 -8.20 26.79
CA GLY A 52 9.29 -8.61 25.40
C GLY A 52 8.19 -7.90 24.63
N LEU A 53 7.14 -7.39 25.31
CA LEU A 53 6.06 -6.63 24.66
C LEU A 53 6.54 -5.26 24.17
N ILE A 54 7.51 -4.62 24.84
CA ILE A 54 8.03 -3.31 24.44
C ILE A 54 8.75 -3.42 23.09
N CYS A 55 9.42 -4.55 22.83
CA CYS A 55 10.05 -4.82 21.53
C CYS A 55 9.01 -5.14 20.43
N CYS A 56 7.76 -5.44 20.81
CA CYS A 56 6.65 -5.76 19.91
C CYS A 56 5.84 -4.53 19.46
N CYS A 57 6.25 -3.32 19.89
CA CYS A 57 5.73 -2.01 19.45
C CYS A 57 5.60 -1.82 17.91
N PRO A 58 6.40 -2.47 17.02
CA PRO A 58 6.28 -2.27 15.56
C PRO A 58 4.97 -2.80 14.93
N VAL A 59 4.21 -3.68 15.61
CA VAL A 59 2.97 -4.27 15.06
C VAL A 59 1.89 -3.20 14.79
N VAL A 60 1.89 -2.12 15.58
CA VAL A 60 0.94 -1.01 15.44
C VAL A 60 1.09 -0.32 14.08
N LEU A 61 2.25 -0.42 13.43
CA LEU A 61 2.47 0.12 12.08
C LEU A 61 2.09 -0.89 10.98
N LEU A 62 2.35 -2.18 11.16
CA LEU A 62 2.16 -3.20 10.12
C LEU A 62 0.69 -3.42 9.76
N ILE A 63 -0.21 -3.51 10.75
CA ILE A 63 -1.63 -3.82 10.50
C ILE A 63 -2.35 -2.68 9.76
N PRO A 64 -2.28 -1.41 10.21
CA PRO A 64 -2.92 -0.32 9.47
C PRO A 64 -2.36 -0.17 8.06
N THR A 65 -1.05 -0.31 7.90
CA THR A 65 -0.37 -0.24 6.60
C THR A 65 -0.87 -1.33 5.66
N ALA A 66 -0.97 -2.59 6.13
CA ALA A 66 -1.52 -3.69 5.34
C ALA A 66 -2.97 -3.45 4.88
N ILE A 67 -3.82 -2.91 5.74
CA ILE A 67 -5.22 -2.61 5.40
C ILE A 67 -5.27 -1.54 4.30
N LEU A 68 -4.50 -0.46 4.47
CA LEU A 68 -4.44 0.64 3.49
C LEU A 68 -3.87 0.17 2.16
N GLU A 69 -2.89 -0.72 2.16
CA GLU A 69 -2.33 -1.36 0.95
C GLU A 69 -3.38 -2.20 0.21
N ILE A 70 -4.16 -3.03 0.91
CA ILE A 70 -5.20 -3.84 0.29
C ILE A 70 -6.31 -2.94 -0.30
N ILE A 71 -6.73 -1.91 0.42
CA ILE A 71 -7.73 -0.94 -0.07
C ILE A 71 -7.18 -0.21 -1.31
N SER A 72 -5.93 0.24 -1.26
CA SER A 72 -5.24 0.87 -2.37
C SER A 72 -5.19 -0.09 -3.57
N ALA A 73 -4.79 -1.34 -3.36
CA ALA A 73 -4.74 -2.35 -4.40
C ALA A 73 -6.10 -2.56 -5.09
N ILE A 74 -7.17 -2.70 -4.31
CA ILE A 74 -8.53 -2.86 -4.85
C ILE A 74 -8.91 -1.67 -5.72
N LYS A 75 -8.64 -0.44 -5.27
CA LYS A 75 -8.90 0.78 -6.06
C LYS A 75 -8.10 0.83 -7.36
N HIS A 76 -6.82 0.45 -7.32
CA HIS A 76 -5.96 0.43 -8.50
C HIS A 76 -6.27 -0.72 -9.46
N LEU A 77 -6.82 -1.83 -8.99
CA LEU A 77 -7.16 -3.00 -9.81
C LEU A 77 -8.57 -2.94 -10.39
N LYS A 78 -9.51 -2.23 -9.75
CA LYS A 78 -10.89 -2.09 -10.22
C LYS A 78 -10.98 -1.38 -11.58
N GLU A 79 -11.95 -1.82 -12.40
CA GLU A 79 -12.38 -1.17 -13.64
C GLU A 79 -13.92 -1.07 -13.62
N PRO A 80 -14.54 0.11 -13.83
CA PRO A 80 -13.92 1.43 -14.05
C PRO A 80 -13.19 1.97 -12.80
N PRO A 81 -12.18 2.84 -12.98
CA PRO A 81 -11.44 3.45 -11.87
C PRO A 81 -12.35 4.39 -11.08
N GLU A 82 -12.86 3.95 -9.95
CA GLU A 82 -13.74 4.72 -9.08
C GLU A 82 -12.95 5.27 -7.89
N GLY A 83 -12.91 6.60 -7.72
CA GLY A 83 -12.18 7.24 -6.63
C GLY A 83 -10.66 7.02 -6.69
N LEU A 84 -10.11 7.02 -7.90
CA LEU A 84 -8.68 6.83 -8.15
C LEU A 84 -7.91 8.11 -7.84
N GLU A 85 -7.72 8.39 -6.55
CA GLU A 85 -6.78 9.40 -6.09
C GLU A 85 -5.39 8.78 -5.89
N PRO A 86 -4.31 9.49 -6.24
CA PRO A 86 -2.96 9.09 -5.87
C PRO A 86 -2.87 8.98 -4.34
N GLN A 87 -2.44 7.84 -3.82
CA GLN A 87 -2.31 7.60 -2.38
C GLN A 87 -0.83 7.45 -1.99
N PRO A 88 0.00 8.52 -2.10
CA PRO A 88 1.42 8.45 -1.73
C PRO A 88 1.61 8.16 -0.24
N LEU A 89 0.60 8.44 0.58
CA LEU A 89 0.57 8.09 2.00
C LEU A 89 0.82 6.59 2.23
N VAL A 90 0.24 5.72 1.37
CA VAL A 90 0.41 4.27 1.48
C VAL A 90 1.88 3.91 1.26
N SER A 91 2.49 4.45 0.21
CA SER A 91 3.90 4.20 -0.09
C SER A 91 4.86 4.78 0.97
N TYR A 92 4.52 5.89 1.64
CA TYR A 92 5.29 6.40 2.77
C TYR A 92 5.18 5.49 4.01
N LEU A 93 4.00 4.94 4.29
CA LEU A 93 3.80 3.99 5.38
C LEU A 93 4.58 2.70 5.14
N GLU A 94 4.61 2.21 3.90
CA GLU A 94 5.43 1.06 3.50
C GLU A 94 6.92 1.28 3.75
N ILE A 95 7.43 2.48 3.46
CA ILE A 95 8.82 2.84 3.78
C ILE A 95 9.05 2.84 5.28
N ALA A 96 8.08 3.32 6.08
CA ALA A 96 8.16 3.29 7.54
C ALA A 96 8.18 1.86 8.13
N CYS A 97 7.74 0.84 7.38
CA CYS A 97 7.84 -0.56 7.81
C CYS A 97 9.28 -1.07 7.97
N ILE A 98 10.30 -0.31 7.53
CA ILE A 98 11.71 -0.61 7.85
C ILE A 98 11.98 -0.60 9.36
N LEU A 99 11.22 0.19 10.14
CA LEU A 99 11.27 0.19 11.61
C LEU A 99 10.84 -1.16 12.21
N CYS A 100 10.12 -1.96 11.42
CA CYS A 100 9.69 -3.31 11.76
C CYS A 100 10.63 -4.38 11.16
N CYS A 101 11.81 -3.99 10.67
CA CYS A 101 12.73 -4.82 9.91
C CYS A 101 12.13 -5.46 8.65
N ASN A 102 11.06 -4.87 8.07
CA ASN A 102 10.43 -5.36 6.86
C ASN A 102 10.95 -4.62 5.62
N TRP A 103 12.12 -5.04 5.15
CA TRP A 103 12.77 -4.50 3.96
C TRP A 103 12.05 -4.79 2.63
N ILE A 104 11.21 -5.82 2.56
CA ILE A 104 10.47 -6.19 1.34
C ILE A 104 9.40 -5.14 1.09
N THR A 105 8.57 -4.88 2.10
CA THR A 105 7.53 -3.84 2.06
C THR A 105 8.15 -2.46 1.84
N MET A 106 9.27 -2.13 2.48
CA MET A 106 9.98 -0.87 2.21
C MET A 106 10.35 -0.72 0.73
N THR A 107 10.81 -1.81 0.09
CA THR A 107 11.18 -1.79 -1.34
C THR A 107 9.95 -1.54 -2.20
N VAL A 108 8.82 -2.18 -1.88
CA VAL A 108 7.55 -1.96 -2.58
C VAL A 108 7.12 -0.50 -2.49
N GLY A 109 7.23 0.12 -1.31
CA GLY A 109 6.88 1.52 -1.12
C GLY A 109 7.72 2.49 -1.96
N ILE A 110 9.04 2.23 -2.06
CA ILE A 110 9.93 3.02 -2.91
C ILE A 110 9.53 2.90 -4.38
N VAL A 111 9.30 1.67 -4.87
CA VAL A 111 8.90 1.44 -6.27
C VAL A 111 7.53 2.07 -6.55
N GLY A 112 6.59 1.99 -5.61
CA GLY A 112 5.29 2.65 -5.68
C GLY A 112 5.42 4.17 -5.84
N LEU A 113 6.26 4.83 -5.04
CA LEU A 113 6.52 6.27 -5.19
C LEU A 113 7.13 6.62 -6.56
N VAL A 114 8.07 5.81 -7.06
CA VAL A 114 8.68 6.03 -8.38
C VAL A 114 7.64 5.91 -9.48
N PHE A 115 6.76 4.91 -9.43
CA PHE A 115 5.70 4.74 -10.42
C PHE A 115 4.64 5.84 -10.34
N LEU A 116 4.34 6.36 -9.14
CA LEU A 116 3.47 7.54 -8.98
C LEU A 116 4.10 8.82 -9.54
N GLN A 117 5.43 8.90 -9.64
CA GLN A 117 6.12 10.06 -10.21
C GLN A 117 6.20 10.05 -11.74
N ASP A 118 5.87 8.93 -12.39
CA ASP A 118 5.91 8.75 -13.84
C ASP A 118 4.87 9.62 -14.56
N GLU A 119 5.24 10.25 -15.68
CA GLU A 119 4.34 11.14 -16.42
C GLU A 119 3.13 10.41 -17.01
N GLU A 120 3.29 9.14 -17.41
CA GLU A 120 2.20 8.32 -17.95
C GLU A 120 1.13 8.06 -16.87
N VAL A 121 1.60 7.79 -15.66
CA VAL A 121 0.75 7.54 -14.49
C VAL A 121 0.07 8.84 -14.06
N LYS A 122 0.81 9.95 -13.99
CA LYS A 122 0.27 11.30 -13.75
C LYS A 122 -0.84 11.69 -14.72
N ALA A 123 -0.62 11.46 -16.01
CA ALA A 123 -1.61 11.75 -17.05
C ALA A 123 -2.89 10.93 -16.85
N TYR A 124 -2.75 9.64 -16.48
CA TYR A 124 -3.89 8.77 -16.20
C TYR A 124 -4.72 9.24 -15.01
N TYR A 125 -4.08 9.61 -13.88
CA TYR A 125 -4.80 10.13 -12.72
C TYR A 125 -5.49 11.47 -13.03
N ARG A 126 -4.83 12.40 -13.74
CA ARG A 126 -5.41 13.69 -14.13
C ARG A 126 -6.63 13.53 -15.03
N ALA A 127 -6.60 12.57 -15.95
CA ALA A 127 -7.73 12.27 -16.83
C ALA A 127 -8.95 11.70 -16.07
N HIS A 128 -8.72 11.08 -14.90
CA HIS A 128 -9.76 10.48 -14.06
C HIS A 128 -10.09 11.33 -12.81
N GLY A 129 -9.75 12.62 -12.83
CA GLY A 129 -10.12 13.58 -11.77
C GLY A 129 -9.25 13.54 -10.52
N GLY A 130 -8.16 12.76 -10.51
CA GLY A 130 -7.18 12.73 -9.42
C GLY A 130 -6.21 13.91 -9.50
N ASN A 131 -5.98 14.60 -8.38
CA ASN A 131 -5.02 15.71 -8.31
C ASN A 131 -3.66 15.19 -7.82
N ILE A 132 -2.64 15.25 -8.68
CA ILE A 132 -1.29 14.70 -8.46
C ILE A 132 -0.18 15.62 -8.96
#